data_AF-A0A7X6W014-F1
#
_entry.id   AF-A0A7X6W014-F1
#
_cell.length_a   1.000
_cell.length_b   1.000
_cell.length_c   1.000
_cell.angle_alpha   90.00
_cell.angle_beta   90.00
_cell.angle_gamma   90.00
#
_symmetry.space_group_name_H-M   'P 1'
#
loop_
_entity.id
_entity.type
_entity.pdbx_description
1 polymer ?
#
loop_
_entity_poly.entity_id
_entity_poly.type
_entity_poly.pdbx_seq_one_letter_code
_entity_poly.pdbx_strand_id
1 'polypeptide(L)'
;MRIQGREAVLQAYVSRVSEKRAGQVDRSTPTIEQEDRVTLSRSAQDVRRVKEHLANLPGVRENRVRELRQLVERGEYHVSEEELADRILESGVLDLPVDFLI
;
A
#
# COMPACT_ATOMS: atom_id res chain seq x y z
N MET A 1 7.63 3.65 -8.70
CA MET A 1 6.36 2.92 -8.50
C MET A 1 5.17 3.86 -8.76
N ARG A 2 4.58 3.80 -9.97
CA ARG A 2 3.25 4.36 -10.28
C ARG A 2 2.55 3.48 -11.30
N ILE A 3 1.27 3.28 -11.03
CA ILE A 3 0.40 2.34 -11.72
C ILE A 3 -0.30 3.16 -12.81
N GLN A 4 0.17 3.05 -14.06
CA GLN A 4 -0.53 3.52 -15.27
C GLN A 4 -0.67 2.38 -16.31
N GLY A 5 -0.62 1.13 -15.84
CA GLY A 5 -0.50 -0.05 -16.70
C GLY A 5 -1.83 -0.69 -17.11
N ARG A 6 -2.93 0.04 -17.28
CA ARG A 6 -4.19 -0.58 -17.77
C ARG A 6 -4.62 -0.06 -19.15
N GLU A 7 -4.59 1.24 -19.39
CA GLU A 7 -4.91 1.83 -20.71
C GLU A 7 -3.80 1.58 -21.74
N ALA A 8 -2.54 1.78 -21.36
CA ALA A 8 -1.39 1.51 -22.23
C ALA A 8 -1.31 0.03 -22.65
N VAL A 9 -1.74 -0.88 -21.78
CA VAL A 9 -1.81 -2.32 -22.08
C VAL A 9 -2.89 -2.60 -23.12
N LEU A 10 -4.04 -1.93 -23.06
CA LEU A 10 -5.10 -2.08 -24.04
C LEU A 10 -4.70 -1.52 -25.42
N GLN A 11 -4.03 -0.37 -25.47
CA GLN A 11 -3.53 0.17 -26.75
C GLN A 11 -2.41 -0.69 -27.35
N ALA A 12 -1.44 -1.14 -26.53
CA ALA A 12 -0.39 -2.03 -27.01
C ALA A 12 -0.93 -3.38 -27.52
N TYR A 13 -2.00 -3.90 -26.90
CA TYR A 13 -2.67 -5.12 -27.35
C TYR A 13 -3.39 -4.91 -28.69
N VAL A 14 -4.10 -3.80 -28.87
CA VAL A 14 -4.79 -3.47 -30.13
C VAL A 14 -3.80 -3.28 -31.28
N SER A 15 -2.69 -2.58 -31.06
CA SER A 15 -1.65 -2.37 -32.07
C SER A 15 -0.99 -3.68 -32.54
N ARG A 16 -0.75 -4.62 -31.61
CA ARG A 16 -0.14 -5.92 -31.93
C ARG A 16 -1.08 -6.84 -32.73
N VAL A 17 -2.39 -6.70 -32.54
CA VAL A 17 -3.40 -7.44 -33.31
C VAL A 17 -3.59 -6.83 -34.71
N SER A 18 -3.42 -5.52 -34.89
CA SER A 18 -3.41 -4.89 -36.21
C SER A 18 -2.14 -5.23 -37.02
N GLU A 19 -0.97 -5.27 -36.39
CA GLU A 19 0.29 -5.65 -37.05
C GLU A 19 0.29 -7.10 -37.54
N LYS A 20 -0.37 -8.02 -36.82
CA LYS A 20 -0.48 -9.43 -37.26
C LYS A 20 -1.43 -9.64 -38.45
N ARG A 21 -2.25 -8.65 -38.80
CA ARG A 21 -3.20 -8.69 -39.95
C ARG A 21 -2.73 -7.89 -41.16
N ALA A 22 -1.83 -6.93 -40.98
CA ALA A 22 -1.24 -6.15 -42.07
C ALA A 22 0.16 -6.68 -42.39
N GLY A 23 0.23 -7.66 -43.29
CA GLY A 23 1.50 -8.18 -43.78
C GLY A 23 2.36 -7.10 -44.43
N GLN A 24 3.66 -7.41 -44.47
CA GLN A 24 4.52 -7.17 -45.62
C GLN A 24 4.47 -5.74 -46.19
N VAL A 25 5.31 -4.82 -45.73
CA VAL A 25 6.11 -3.93 -46.59
C VAL A 25 7.26 -3.34 -45.77
N ASP A 26 8.45 -3.58 -46.28
CA ASP A 26 9.76 -3.04 -45.91
C ASP A 26 9.84 -1.52 -46.11
N ARG A 27 10.44 -0.80 -45.14
CA ARG A 27 11.38 0.33 -45.36
C ARG A 27 11.85 0.93 -44.03
N SER A 28 13.15 0.76 -43.78
CA SER A 28 13.98 1.36 -42.76
C SER A 28 14.03 2.90 -42.78
N THR A 29 13.78 3.54 -41.63
CA THR A 29 14.16 4.93 -41.30
C THR A 29 14.63 5.01 -39.84
N PRO A 30 15.54 5.95 -39.50
CA PRO A 30 16.29 5.91 -38.25
C PRO A 30 15.41 6.22 -37.05
N THR A 31 15.41 5.30 -36.09
CA THR A 31 14.70 5.40 -34.81
C THR A 31 15.27 6.57 -34.01
N ILE A 32 14.62 7.72 -34.09
CA ILE A 32 14.70 8.73 -33.02
C ILE A 32 14.14 8.02 -31.79
N GLU A 33 15.02 7.59 -30.88
CA GLU A 33 14.64 7.13 -29.55
C GLU A 33 13.98 8.32 -28.83
N GLN A 34 12.68 8.52 -29.08
CA GLN A 34 11.85 9.33 -28.22
C GLN A 34 11.81 8.58 -26.89
N GLU A 35 12.64 9.02 -25.95
CA GLU A 35 12.61 8.59 -24.57
C GLU A 35 11.15 8.63 -24.09
N ASP A 36 10.60 7.46 -23.79
CA ASP A 36 9.25 7.30 -23.24
C ASP A 36 9.16 8.04 -21.89
N ARG A 37 8.75 9.32 -21.95
CA ARG A 37 8.63 10.16 -20.77
C ARG A 37 7.36 9.80 -20.01
N VAL A 38 7.50 8.89 -19.05
CA VAL A 38 6.41 8.50 -18.15
C VAL A 38 6.05 9.69 -17.24
N THR A 39 5.03 10.45 -17.60
CA THR A 39 4.55 11.57 -16.79
C THR A 39 3.68 11.02 -15.66
N LEU A 40 4.24 10.96 -14.46
CA LEU A 40 3.53 10.46 -13.29
C LEU A 40 2.39 11.43 -12.87
N SER A 41 1.13 10.96 -12.87
CA SER A 41 -0.05 11.73 -12.48
C SER A 41 0.06 12.37 -11.08
N ARG A 42 -0.63 13.51 -10.87
CA ARG A 42 -0.64 14.26 -9.61
C ARG A 42 -1.06 13.39 -8.42
N SER A 43 -2.16 12.65 -8.53
CA SER A 43 -2.66 11.80 -7.44
C SER A 43 -1.62 10.81 -6.94
N ALA A 44 -0.84 10.26 -7.86
CA ALA A 44 0.15 9.30 -7.46
C ALA A 44 1.43 10.00 -6.95
N GLN A 45 1.71 11.27 -7.35
CA GLN A 45 2.70 12.16 -6.70
C GLN A 45 2.40 12.26 -5.21
N ASP A 46 1.13 12.48 -4.89
CA ASP A 46 0.68 12.62 -3.52
C ASP A 46 0.76 11.30 -2.75
N VAL A 47 0.35 10.17 -3.34
CA VAL A 47 0.52 8.84 -2.72
C VAL A 47 1.99 8.53 -2.38
N ARG A 48 2.93 8.89 -3.27
CA ARG A 48 4.36 8.66 -3.01
C ARG A 48 4.86 9.54 -1.87
N ARG A 49 4.50 10.82 -1.85
CA ARG A 49 4.86 11.73 -0.74
C ARG A 49 4.33 11.21 0.59
N VAL A 50 3.07 10.79 0.64
CA VAL A 50 2.47 10.22 1.86
C VAL A 50 3.21 8.96 2.30
N LYS A 51 3.56 8.07 1.38
CA LYS A 51 4.36 6.86 1.69
C LYS A 51 5.74 7.20 2.22
N GLU A 52 6.42 8.18 1.63
CA GLU A 52 7.74 8.64 2.09
C GLU A 52 7.65 9.25 3.49
N HIS A 53 6.64 10.08 3.76
CA HIS A 53 6.40 10.61 5.09
C HIS A 53 6.08 9.52 6.12
N LEU A 54 5.28 8.52 5.76
CA LEU A 54 4.96 7.39 6.63
C LEU A 54 6.20 6.55 6.95
N ALA A 55 7.08 6.33 5.97
CA ALA A 55 8.33 5.59 6.17
C ALA A 55 9.34 6.31 7.08
N ASN A 56 9.27 7.65 7.12
CA ASN A 56 10.13 8.48 7.97
C ASN A 56 9.58 8.62 9.41
N LEU A 57 8.39 8.11 9.70
CA LEU A 57 7.89 8.11 11.07
C LEU A 57 8.64 7.09 11.92
N PRO A 58 8.95 7.41 13.18
CA PRO A 58 9.64 6.48 14.06
C PRO A 58 8.76 5.25 14.31
N GLY A 59 9.38 4.06 14.31
CA GLY A 59 8.68 2.80 14.61
C GLY A 59 8.06 2.77 16.01
N VAL A 60 8.57 3.59 16.93
CA VAL A 60 8.03 3.76 18.28
C VAL A 60 7.67 5.22 18.51
N ARG A 61 6.44 5.46 18.98
CA ARG A 61 5.97 6.78 19.40
C ARG A 61 6.35 7.03 20.86
N GLU A 62 7.61 7.39 21.09
CA GLU A 62 8.19 7.60 22.42
C GLU A 62 7.33 8.48 23.34
N ASN A 63 6.75 9.55 22.80
CA ASN A 63 5.87 10.44 23.57
C ASN A 63 4.64 9.70 24.15
N ARG A 64 4.02 8.82 23.36
CA ARG A 64 2.87 8.01 23.79
C ARG A 64 3.26 6.97 24.82
N VAL A 65 4.44 6.36 24.67
CA VAL A 65 4.97 5.39 25.65
C VAL A 65 5.20 6.07 27.00
N ARG A 66 5.80 7.26 27.02
CA ARG A 66 6.01 8.02 28.26
C ARG A 66 4.70 8.40 28.94
N GLU A 67 3.73 8.90 28.18
CA GLU A 67 2.40 9.25 28.70
C GLU A 67 1.71 8.04 29.34
N LEU A 68 1.67 6.91 28.64
CA LEU A 68 1.07 5.68 29.15
C LEU A 68 1.80 5.16 30.40
N ARG A 69 3.14 5.19 30.39
CA ARG A 69 3.93 4.80 31.56
C ARG A 69 3.58 5.63 32.79
N GLN A 70 3.46 6.94 32.63
CA GLN A 70 3.08 7.82 33.73
C GLN A 70 1.67 7.52 34.27
N LEU A 71 0.71 7.22 33.40
CA LEU A 71 -0.64 6.82 33.82
C LEU A 71 -0.61 5.52 34.62
N VAL A 72 0.20 4.55 34.19
CA VAL A 72 0.37 3.28 34.90
C VAL A 72 1.06 3.48 36.25
N GLU A 73 2.14 4.28 36.30
CA GLU A 73 2.88 4.58 37.54
C GLU A 73 2.00 5.30 38.59
N ARG A 74 1.07 6.15 38.15
CA ARG A 74 0.11 6.83 39.02
C ARG A 74 -1.11 5.96 39.40
N GLY A 75 -1.26 4.77 38.80
CA GLY A 75 -2.44 3.94 38.98
C GLY A 75 -3.72 4.49 38.33
N GLU A 76 -3.59 5.45 37.42
CA GLU A 76 -4.70 6.10 36.71
C GLU A 76 -5.02 5.42 35.38
N TYR A 77 -4.23 4.41 34.99
CA TYR A 77 -4.52 3.61 33.81
C TYR A 77 -5.66 2.64 34.10
N HIS A 78 -6.86 2.98 33.61
CA HIS A 78 -8.06 2.18 33.77
C HIS A 78 -8.53 1.64 32.42
N VAL A 79 -8.74 0.33 32.35
CA VAL A 79 -9.29 -0.39 31.18
C VAL A 79 -10.54 -1.10 31.68
N SER A 80 -11.64 -1.01 30.94
CA SER A 80 -12.87 -1.72 31.31
C SER A 80 -12.68 -3.23 31.16
N GLU A 81 -13.46 -4.02 31.89
CA GLU A 81 -13.45 -5.48 31.77
C GLU A 81 -13.80 -5.94 30.35
N GLU A 82 -14.74 -5.24 29.70
CA GLU A 82 -15.13 -5.47 28.31
C GLU A 82 -13.97 -5.20 27.34
N GLU A 83 -13.30 -4.05 27.46
CA GLU A 83 -12.15 -3.71 26.61
C GLU A 83 -11.00 -4.68 26.82
N LEU A 84 -10.77 -5.13 28.06
CA LEU A 84 -9.76 -6.13 28.37
C LEU A 84 -10.09 -7.47 27.71
N ALA A 85 -11.34 -7.94 27.83
CA ALA A 85 -11.79 -9.19 27.22
C ALA A 85 -11.63 -9.16 25.69
N ASP A 86 -12.07 -8.08 25.04
CA ASP A 86 -11.95 -7.88 23.59
C ASP A 86 -10.48 -7.95 23.15
N ARG A 87 -9.58 -7.28 23.88
CA ARG A 87 -8.15 -7.30 23.55
C ARG A 87 -7.52 -8.67 23.72
N ILE A 88 -7.91 -9.42 24.74
CA ILE A 88 -7.42 -10.79 24.96
C ILE A 88 -7.86 -11.69 23.80
N LEU A 89 -9.12 -11.62 23.40
CA LEU A 89 -9.65 -12.40 22.28
C LEU A 89 -9.00 -12.02 20.93
N GLU A 90 -8.81 -10.72 20.67
CA GLU A 90 -8.15 -10.22 19.45
C GLU A 90 -6.66 -10.61 19.40
N SER A 91 -5.98 -10.58 20.55
CA SER A 91 -4.54 -10.84 20.61
C SER A 91 -4.14 -12.28 20.28
N GLY A 92 -5.10 -13.21 20.24
CA GLY A 92 -4.83 -14.63 20.03
C GLY A 92 -4.02 -15.28 21.16
N VAL A 93 -3.90 -14.61 22.31
CA VAL A 93 -3.18 -15.11 23.49
C VAL A 93 -3.87 -16.34 24.08
N LEU A 94 -5.19 -16.44 23.93
CA LEU A 94 -5.93 -17.62 24.31
C LEU A 94 -6.08 -18.54 23.09
N ASP A 95 -5.43 -19.70 23.14
CA ASP A 95 -5.69 -20.84 22.24
C ASP A 95 -7.00 -21.52 22.66
N LEU A 96 -8.11 -20.77 22.59
CA LEU A 96 -9.43 -21.37 22.81
C LEU A 96 -9.87 -22.02 21.50
N PRO A 97 -10.20 -23.31 21.49
CA PRO A 97 -10.82 -23.92 20.33
C PRO A 97 -12.13 -23.17 20.05
N VAL A 98 -12.21 -22.57 18.87
CA VAL A 98 -13.39 -21.83 18.37
C VAL A 98 -14.66 -22.68 18.32
N ASP A 99 -14.55 -23.99 18.52
CA ASP A 99 -15.63 -24.98 18.47
C ASP A 99 -16.57 -24.94 19.69
N PHE A 100 -16.24 -24.20 20.77
CA PHE A 100 -17.05 -24.17 22.00
C PHE A 100 -18.00 -22.97 22.13
N LEU A 101 -18.11 -22.12 21.10
CA LEU A 101 -18.97 -20.93 21.12
C LEU A 101 -20.08 -20.96 20.05
N ILE A 102 -20.85 -22.05 20.00
CA ILE A 102 -22.18 -22.13 19.35
C ILE A 102 -23.12 -22.94 20.23
#